data_AF-A0A8K0Y4Z1-F1
#
_entry.id   AF-A0A8K0Y4Z1-F1
#
_cell.length_a   1.000
_cell.length_b   1.000
_cell.length_c   1.000
_cell.angle_alpha   90.00
_cell.angle_beta   90.00
_cell.angle_gamma   90.00
#
_symmetry.space_group_name_H-M   'P 1'
#
loop_
_entity.id
_entity.type
_entity.pdbx_description
1 polymer ?
#
loop_
_entity_poly.entity_id
_entity_poly.type
_entity_poly.pdbx_seq_one_letter_code
_entity_poly.pdbx_strand_id
1 'polypeptide(L)' 'MWFEELVKDGNINKQKIVLFTASSVSDIEINNLIKKGVHSCLRKPVDIDAVLDKVSQFQ' A
#
# COMPACT_ATOMS: atom_id res chain seq x y z
N MET A 1 1.88 -5.92 -14.26
CA MET A 1 0.52 -6.20 -14.79
C MET A 1 -0.42 -6.70 -13.70
N TRP A 2 0.02 -7.53 -12.74
CA TRP A 2 -0.80 -8.02 -11.62
C TRP A 2 -1.55 -6.95 -10.79
N PHE A 3 -0.94 -5.80 -10.50
CA PHE A 3 -1.62 -4.73 -9.76
C PHE A 3 -2.84 -4.16 -10.50
N GLU A 4 -2.70 -3.91 -11.80
CA GLU A 4 -3.81 -3.38 -12.62
C GLU A 4 -4.92 -4.42 -12.78
N GLU A 5 -4.59 -5.72 -12.81
CA GLU A 5 -5.59 -6.81 -12.78
C GLU A 5 -6.37 -6.83 -11.46
N LEU A 6 -5.69 -6.70 -10.31
CA LEU A 6 -6.35 -6.62 -9.01
C LEU A 6 -7.29 -5.41 -8.90
N VAL A 7 -6.90 -4.27 -9.47
CA VAL A 7 -7.73 -3.06 -9.51
C VAL A 7 -8.93 -3.28 -10.44
N LYS A 8 -8.69 -3.80 -11.64
CA LYS A 8 -9.74 -4.07 -12.65
C LYS A 8 -10.81 -5.03 -12.12
N ASP A 9 -10.39 -6.09 -11.43
CA ASP A 9 -11.29 -7.11 -10.90
C ASP A 9 -11.90 -6.71 -9.54
N GLY A 10 -11.58 -5.52 -9.02
CA GLY A 10 -12.01 -5.03 -7.70
C GLY A 10 -11.44 -5.82 -6.51
N ASN A 11 -10.55 -6.78 -6.77
CA ASN A 11 -9.92 -7.63 -5.76
C ASN A 11 -8.96 -6.86 -4.86
N ILE A 12 -8.44 -5.73 -5.33
CA ILE A 12 -7.60 -4.81 -4.57
C ILE A 12 -8.27 -4.38 -3.24
N ASN A 13 -9.61 -4.24 -3.24
CA ASN A 13 -10.39 -3.80 -2.07
C ASN A 13 -10.79 -4.94 -1.13
N LYS A 14 -10.59 -6.20 -1.54
CA LYS A 14 -10.99 -7.39 -0.76
C LYS A 14 -9.97 -7.77 0.32
N GLN A 15 -8.78 -7.17 0.27
CA GLN A 15 -7.68 -7.44 1.18
C GLN A 15 -7.06 -6.14 1.66
N LYS A 16 -6.53 -6.10 2.88
CA LYS A 16 -5.81 -4.94 3.40
C LYS A 16 -4.38 -4.95 2.85
N ILE A 17 -4.19 -4.39 1.65
CA ILE A 17 -2.88 -4.37 0.97
C ILE A 17 -2.03 -3.20 1.49
N VAL A 18 -0.85 -3.51 2.05
CA VAL A 18 0.17 -2.53 2.42
C VAL A 18 1.32 -2.59 1.42
N LEU A 19 1.57 -1.48 0.71
CA LEU A 19 2.58 -1.40 -0.34
C LEU A 19 3.88 -0.77 0.15
N PHE A 20 5.01 -1.42 -0.12
CA PHE A 20 6.32 -0.86 0.17
C PHE A 20 6.87 -0.12 -1.05
N THR A 21 6.98 1.20 -0.96
CA THR A 21 7.42 2.06 -2.06
C THR A 21 8.88 2.49 -1.91
N ALA A 22 9.52 2.99 -2.97
CA ALA A 22 10.82 3.65 -2.85
C ALA A 22 10.67 5.01 -2.13
N SER A 23 11.72 5.50 -1.46
CA SER A 23 11.75 6.81 -0.80
C SER A 23 11.39 7.96 -1.75
N SER A 24 11.79 7.84 -3.02
CA SER A 24 11.62 8.84 -4.06
C SER A 24 10.19 8.95 -4.60
N VAL A 25 9.28 8.03 -4.23
CA VAL A 25 7.89 8.06 -4.71
C VAL A 25 7.15 9.25 -4.10
N SER A 26 6.57 10.09 -4.95
CA SER A 26 5.89 11.31 -4.55
C SER A 26 4.62 11.04 -3.73
N ASP A 27 4.20 12.00 -2.91
CA ASP A 27 2.93 11.90 -2.18
C ASP A 27 1.73 11.80 -3.12
N ILE A 28 1.82 12.42 -4.32
CA ILE A 28 0.78 12.35 -5.35
C ILE A 28 0.61 10.90 -5.82
N GLU A 29 1.71 10.21 -6.13
CA GLU A 29 1.68 8.81 -6.54
C GLU A 29 1.19 7.89 -5.42
N ILE A 30 1.61 8.13 -4.17
CA ILE A 30 1.08 7.39 -3.02
C ILE A 30 -0.43 7.58 -2.92
N ASN A 31 -0.92 8.82 -2.97
CA ASN A 31 -2.34 9.11 -2.90
C ASN A 31 -3.12 8.44 -4.05
N ASN A 32 -2.53 8.35 -5.24
CA ASN A 32 -3.14 7.64 -6.35
C ASN A 32 -3.24 6.12 -6.08
N LEU A 33 -2.23 5.50 -5.46
CA LEU A 33 -2.29 4.09 -5.06
C LEU A 33 -3.38 3.85 -4.01
N ILE A 34 -3.49 4.73 -3.02
CA ILE A 34 -4.56 4.65 -2.00
C ILE A 34 -5.95 4.78 -2.64
N LYS A 35 -6.13 5.75 -3.56
CA LYS A 35 -7.38 5.91 -4.31
C LYS A 35 -7.74 4.68 -5.16
N LYS A 36 -6.74 3.92 -5.62
CA LYS A 36 -6.94 2.66 -6.36
C LYS A 36 -7.33 1.49 -5.47
N GLY A 37 -7.38 1.65 -4.15
CA GLY A 37 -7.84 0.62 -3.20
C GLY A 37 -6.76 0.04 -2.29
N VAL A 38 -5.53 0.53 -2.39
CA VAL A 38 -4.46 0.15 -1.46
C VAL A 38 -4.78 0.73 -0.08
N HIS A 39 -4.63 -0.08 0.96
CA HIS A 39 -4.93 0.38 2.33
C HIS A 39 -3.92 1.43 2.81
N SER A 40 -2.64 1.20 2.55
CA SER A 40 -1.56 2.10 2.98
C SER A 40 -0.25 1.84 2.25
N CYS A 41 0.63 2.84 2.22
CA CYS A 41 1.98 2.69 1.70
C CYS A 41 3.02 2.96 2.79
N LEU A 42 4.13 2.22 2.77
CA LEU A 42 5.32 2.44 3.60
C LEU A 42 6.51 2.74 2.68
N ARG A 43 7.15 3.89 2.86
CA ARG A 43 8.34 4.27 2.07
C ARG A 43 9.57 3.55 2.61
N LYS A 44 10.42 3.06 1.71
CA LYS A 44 11.75 2.53 2.04
C LYS A 44 12.78 3.67 2.15
N PRO A 45 13.84 3.54 2.96
CA PRO A 45 14.03 2.47 3.95
C PRO A 45 12.94 2.55 5.01
N VAL A 46 12.43 1.39 5.41
CA VAL A 46 11.29 1.28 6.30
C VAL A 46 11.77 0.82 7.67
N ASP A 47 11.31 1.50 8.70
CA ASP A 47 11.52 1.09 10.09
C ASP A 47 10.69 -0.15 10.40
N ILE A 48 11.27 -1.13 11.11
CA ILE A 48 10.56 -2.33 11.53
C ILE A 48 9.40 -1.98 12.47
N ASP A 49 9.57 -0.96 13.32
CA ASP A 49 8.52 -0.51 14.23
C ASP A 49 7.32 0.02 13.45
N ALA A 50 7.56 0.77 12.36
CA ALA A 50 6.50 1.24 11.47
C ALA A 50 5.76 0.09 10.76
N VAL A 51 6.43 -1.03 10.50
CA VAL A 51 5.78 -2.24 9.95
C VAL A 51 4.92 -2.92 11.01
N LEU A 52 5.43 -3.09 12.23
CA LEU A 52 4.71 -3.71 13.35
C LEU A 52 3.47 -2.90 13.72
N ASP A 53 3.60 -1.58 13.81
CA ASP A 53 2.49 -0.64 13.99
C ASP A 53 1.44 -0.79 12.90
N LYS A 54 1.85 -1.11 11.67
CA LYS A 54 0.89 -1.30 10.58
C LYS A 54 0.18 -2.64 10.64
N VAL A 55 0.89 -3.70 10.97
CA VAL A 55 0.33 -5.06 11.08
C VAL A 55 -0.62 -5.17 12.28
N SER A 56 -0.31 -4.53 13.40
CA SER A 56 -1.16 -4.53 14.60
C SER A 56 -2.53 -3.88 14.36
N GLN A 57 -2.67 -2.98 13.39
CA GLN A 57 -3.97 -2.40 12.97
C GLN A 57 -4.91 -3.41 12.29
N PHE A 58 -4.44 -4.63 12.02
CA PHE A 58 -5.19 -5.66 11.30
C PHE A 58 -5.52 -6.91 12.12
N GLN A 59 -5.08 -6.96 13.38
CA GLN A 59 -5.52 -7.95 14.36
C GLN A 59 -6.91 -7.61 14.88
#